data_AF-A0A2X1NEI2-F1
#
_entry.id   AF-A0A2X1NEI2-F1
#
_cell.length_a   1.000
_cell.length_b   1.000
_cell.length_c   1.000
_cell.angle_alpha   90.00
_cell.angle_beta   90.00
_cell.angle_gamma   90.00
#
_symmetry.space_group_name_H-M   'P 1'
#
loop_
_entity.id
_entity.type
_entity.pdbx_description
1 polymer ?
#
loop_
_entity_poly.entity_id
_entity_poly.type
_entity_poly.pdbx_seq_one_letter_code
_entity_poly.pdbx_strand_id
1 'polypeptide(L)'
;MSWRGWGRAEIMILRQCAGTMTVVSIGRLIGRTGSAVRTKARQLRICMILKGDFHPSAKYRQGDIELARQLHRCGVPRREIAEKLEMPLSMINQYVYFERRVHEV
;
A
#
# COMPACT_ATOMS: atom_id res chain seq x y z
N MET A 1 -6.78 27.41 -27.20
CA MET A 1 -6.68 26.25 -26.30
C MET A 1 -6.47 26.78 -24.89
N SER A 2 -7.50 26.79 -24.04
CA SER A 2 -7.45 27.38 -22.69
C SER A 2 -6.79 26.40 -21.71
N TRP A 3 -5.70 26.82 -21.07
CA TRP A 3 -5.00 26.01 -20.08
C TRP A 3 -5.74 26.10 -18.74
N ARG A 4 -6.47 25.03 -18.37
CA ARG A 4 -7.11 24.94 -17.05
C ARG A 4 -6.07 24.83 -15.94
N GLY A 5 -5.92 25.89 -15.16
CA GLY A 5 -5.10 25.93 -13.95
C GLY A 5 -5.47 24.85 -12.93
N TRP A 6 -4.54 24.54 -12.01
CA TRP A 6 -4.78 23.56 -10.95
C TRP A 6 -5.51 24.21 -9.78
N GLY A 7 -6.70 23.70 -9.45
CA GLY A 7 -7.47 24.17 -8.31
C GLY A 7 -6.92 23.66 -6.97
N ARG A 8 -7.24 24.37 -5.88
CA ARG A 8 -6.86 23.95 -4.51
C ARG A 8 -7.37 22.55 -4.17
N ALA A 9 -8.61 22.23 -4.56
CA ALA A 9 -9.20 20.91 -4.34
C ALA A 9 -8.41 19.79 -5.05
N GLU A 10 -7.98 19.99 -6.30
CA GLU A 10 -7.19 19.00 -7.04
C GLU A 10 -5.84 18.74 -6.36
N ILE A 11 -5.22 19.78 -5.79
CA ILE A 11 -3.97 19.66 -5.02
C ILE A 11 -4.20 18.90 -3.71
N MET A 12 -5.32 19.12 -3.03
CA MET A 12 -5.67 18.37 -1.82
C MET A 12 -5.88 16.89 -2.11
N ILE A 13 -6.60 16.56 -3.19
CA ILE A 13 -6.79 15.18 -3.63
C ILE A 13 -5.45 14.50 -3.93
N LEU A 14 -4.55 15.18 -4.64
CA LEU A 14 -3.19 14.67 -4.89
C LEU A 14 -2.45 14.28 -3.60
N ARG A 15 -2.56 15.11 -2.56
CA ARG A 15 -1.90 14.84 -1.27
C ARG A 15 -2.56 13.69 -0.52
N GLN A 16 -3.89 13.63 -0.52
CA GLN A 16 -4.65 12.58 0.17
C GLN A 16 -4.47 11.21 -0.48
N CYS A 17 -4.35 11.17 -1.80
CA CYS A 17 -4.21 9.94 -2.57
C CYS A 17 -2.75 9.46 -2.72
N ALA A 18 -1.79 10.26 -2.27
CA ALA A 18 -0.37 9.91 -2.34
C ALA A 18 -0.10 8.64 -1.50
N GLY A 19 0.51 7.64 -2.12
CA GLY A 19 0.82 6.37 -1.46
C GLY A 19 -0.30 5.32 -1.48
N THR A 20 -1.52 5.68 -1.89
CA THR A 20 -2.68 4.76 -1.85
C THR A 20 -3.36 4.58 -3.21
N MET A 21 -3.23 5.54 -4.13
CA MET A 21 -3.93 5.48 -5.41
C MET A 21 -3.03 5.84 -6.59
N THR A 22 -3.24 5.16 -7.73
CA THR A 22 -2.45 5.39 -8.94
C THR A 22 -2.75 6.75 -9.56
N VAL A 23 -1.77 7.32 -10.28
CA VAL A 23 -1.94 8.58 -11.02
C VAL A 23 -3.06 8.50 -12.08
N VAL A 24 -3.34 7.31 -12.61
CA VAL A 24 -4.41 7.11 -13.60
C VAL A 24 -5.77 7.21 -12.92
N SER A 25 -5.96 6.54 -11.78
CA SER A 25 -7.20 6.61 -11.00
C SER A 25 -7.45 8.02 -10.47
N ILE A 26 -6.42 8.71 -9.98
CA ILE A 26 -6.51 10.12 -9.58
C ILE A 26 -6.92 11.00 -10.76
N GLY A 27 -6.34 10.76 -11.94
CA GLY A 27 -6.71 11.48 -13.16
C GLY A 27 -8.20 11.34 -13.47
N ARG A 28 -8.71 10.10 -13.45
CA ARG A 28 -10.15 9.84 -13.64
C ARG A 28 -11.01 10.57 -12.60
N LEU A 29 -10.59 10.59 -11.34
CA LEU A 29 -11.31 11.25 -10.24
C LEU A 29 -11.44 12.77 -10.43
N ILE A 30 -10.39 13.43 -10.93
CA ILE A 30 -10.37 14.90 -11.08
C ILE A 30 -10.60 15.39 -12.52
N GLY A 31 -10.92 14.48 -13.45
CA GLY A 31 -11.12 14.81 -14.86
C GLY A 31 -9.84 15.23 -15.61
N ARG A 32 -8.69 14.63 -15.27
CA ARG A 32 -7.39 14.89 -15.90
C ARG A 32 -6.73 13.59 -16.39
N THR A 33 -5.74 13.72 -17.26
CA THR A 33 -4.92 12.57 -17.68
C THR A 33 -3.93 12.17 -16.59
N GLY A 34 -3.60 10.88 -16.49
CA GLY A 34 -2.59 10.41 -15.54
C GLY A 34 -1.21 11.05 -15.74
N SER A 35 -0.86 11.41 -16.98
CA SER A 35 0.36 12.16 -17.30
C SER A 35 0.35 13.56 -16.68
N ALA A 36 -0.77 14.29 -16.75
CA ALA A 36 -0.89 15.61 -16.12
C ALA A 36 -0.75 15.51 -14.59
N VAL A 37 -1.38 14.50 -13.98
CA VAL A 37 -1.27 14.20 -12.55
C VAL A 37 0.17 13.94 -12.14
N ARG A 38 0.88 13.09 -12.89
CA ARG A 38 2.30 12.77 -12.63
C ARG A 38 3.18 14.02 -12.71
N THR A 39 3.03 14.82 -13.75
CA THR A 39 3.80 16.06 -13.93
C THR A 39 3.55 17.02 -12.76
N LYS A 40 2.29 17.20 -12.36
CA LYS A 40 1.97 18.08 -11.24
C LYS A 40 2.48 17.57 -9.90
N ALA A 41 2.34 16.27 -9.62
CA ALA A 41 2.87 15.67 -8.41
C ALA A 41 4.40 15.86 -8.31
N ARG A 42 5.12 15.71 -9.43
CA ARG A 42 6.56 15.97 -9.49
C ARG A 42 6.91 17.43 -9.20
N GLN A 43 6.18 18.39 -9.78
CA GLN A 43 6.35 19.82 -9.50
C GLN A 43 6.13 20.15 -8.02
N LEU A 44 5.15 19.51 -7.38
CA LEU A 44 4.81 19.69 -5.97
C LEU A 44 5.67 18.84 -5.02
N ARG A 45 6.62 18.05 -5.55
CA ARG A 45 7.44 17.09 -4.80
C ARG A 45 6.62 16.09 -3.97
N ILE A 46 5.45 15.70 -4.48
CA ILE A 46 4.60 14.67 -3.87
C ILE A 46 5.01 13.31 -4.43
N CYS A 47 5.43 12.39 -3.55
CA CYS A 47 5.77 11.03 -3.94
C CYS A 47 4.50 10.20 -4.17
N MET A 48 4.32 9.72 -5.41
CA MET A 48 3.15 8.93 -5.83
C MET A 48 3.41 7.41 -5.82
N ILE A 49 4.53 6.96 -5.26
CA ILE A 49 4.82 5.53 -5.10
C ILE A 49 3.83 4.98 -4.08
N LEU A 50 3.14 3.90 -4.45
CA LEU A 50 2.18 3.22 -3.56
C LEU A 50 2.91 2.54 -2.41
N LYS A 51 2.29 2.50 -1.23
CA LYS A 51 2.90 2.02 0.02
C LYS A 51 1.96 1.05 0.74
N GLY A 52 2.54 0.24 1.63
CA GLY A 52 1.78 -0.72 2.44
C GLY A 52 0.95 -1.66 1.56
N ASP A 53 -0.32 -1.80 1.89
CA ASP A 53 -1.28 -2.65 1.17
C ASP A 53 -1.51 -2.25 -0.29
N PHE A 54 -1.19 -1.01 -0.66
CA PHE A 54 -1.30 -0.52 -2.03
C PHE A 54 -0.04 -0.76 -2.84
N HIS A 55 1.06 -1.20 -2.22
CA HIS A 55 2.31 -1.44 -2.91
C HIS A 55 2.13 -2.56 -3.98
N PRO A 56 2.67 -2.43 -5.20
CA PRO A 56 2.45 -3.42 -6.27
C PRO A 56 2.92 -4.84 -5.93
N SER A 57 3.87 -4.97 -5.01
CA SER A 57 4.39 -6.25 -4.53
C SER A 57 3.71 -6.75 -3.24
N ALA A 58 2.74 -6.00 -2.69
CA ALA A 58 1.98 -6.46 -1.53
C ALA A 58 1.08 -7.63 -1.95
N LYS A 59 1.30 -8.80 -1.32
CA LYS A 59 0.54 -10.03 -1.61
C LYS A 59 -0.62 -10.25 -0.65
N TYR A 60 -0.46 -9.80 0.59
CA TYR A 60 -1.42 -9.95 1.68
C TYR A 60 -1.53 -8.62 2.41
N ARG A 61 -2.70 -8.35 3.00
CA ARG A 61 -2.91 -7.11 3.74
C ARG A 61 -2.09 -7.14 5.02
N GLN A 62 -1.64 -5.96 5.45
CA GLN A 62 -0.90 -5.77 6.69
C GLN A 62 -1.68 -6.31 7.89
N GLY A 63 -3.00 -6.13 7.92
CA GLY A 63 -3.87 -6.67 8.97
C GLY A 63 -3.85 -8.20 9.07
N ASP A 64 -3.83 -8.91 7.93
CA ASP A 64 -3.79 -10.38 7.92
C ASP A 64 -2.42 -10.89 8.39
N ILE A 65 -1.35 -10.18 8.01
CA ILE A 65 0.02 -10.45 8.46
C ILE A 65 0.14 -10.25 9.99
N GLU A 66 -0.44 -9.18 10.51
CA GLU A 66 -0.47 -8.90 11.96
C GLU A 66 -1.30 -9.94 12.72
N LEU A 67 -2.44 -10.35 12.17
CA LEU A 67 -3.26 -11.41 12.74
C LEU A 67 -2.50 -12.74 12.80
N ALA A 68 -1.78 -13.11 11.73
CA ALA A 68 -0.92 -14.30 11.73
C ALA A 68 0.12 -14.26 12.86
N ARG A 69 0.74 -13.10 13.10
CA ARG A 69 1.72 -12.91 14.19
C ARG A 69 1.06 -13.02 15.56
N GLN A 70 -0.11 -12.42 15.75
CA GLN A 70 -0.85 -12.47 17.01
C GLN A 70 -1.29 -13.89 17.34
N LEU A 71 -1.87 -14.62 16.39
CA LEU A 71 -2.26 -16.01 16.58
C LEU A 71 -1.07 -16.89 16.97
N HIS A 72 0.08 -16.70 16.31
CA HIS A 72 1.30 -17.42 16.68
C HIS A 72 1.78 -17.07 18.08
N ARG A 73 1.75 -15.78 18.48
CA ARG A 73 2.10 -15.34 19.85
C ARG A 73 1.16 -15.96 20.90
N CYS A 74 -0.10 -16.20 20.55
CA CYS A 74 -1.07 -16.91 21.40
C CYS A 74 -0.91 -18.45 21.39
N GLY A 75 0.09 -18.98 20.69
CA GLY A 75 0.38 -20.42 20.67
C GLY A 75 -0.39 -21.22 19.62
N VAL A 76 -1.15 -20.57 18.73
CA VAL A 76 -1.85 -21.26 17.64
C VAL A 76 -0.82 -21.86 16.67
N PRO A 77 -0.93 -23.14 16.31
CA PRO A 77 0.04 -23.78 15.42
C PRO A 77 -0.04 -23.17 14.02
N ARG A 78 1.12 -22.94 13.41
CA ARG A 78 1.27 -22.27 12.09
C ARG A 78 0.48 -22.93 10.96
N ARG A 79 0.25 -24.25 11.03
CA ARG A 79 -0.57 -24.99 10.07
C ARG A 79 -2.03 -24.54 10.13
N GLU A 80 -2.60 -24.45 11.33
CA GLU A 80 -3.96 -23.93 11.51
C GLU A 80 -4.06 -22.46 11.11
N ILE A 81 -3.02 -21.65 11.37
CA ILE A 81 -2.99 -20.24 10.91
C ILE A 81 -3.00 -20.17 9.37
N ALA A 82 -2.19 -21.00 8.72
CA ALA A 82 -2.12 -21.10 7.26
C ALA A 82 -3.48 -21.49 6.65
N GLU A 83 -4.14 -22.48 7.24
CA GLU A 83 -5.49 -22.90 6.83
C GLU A 83 -6.52 -21.78 7.06
N LYS A 84 -6.55 -21.15 8.23
CA LYS A 84 -7.54 -20.10 8.57
C LYS A 84 -7.39 -18.81 7.79
N LEU A 85 -6.17 -18.43 7.44
CA LEU A 85 -5.89 -17.22 6.65
C LEU A 85 -5.78 -17.50 5.15
N GLU A 86 -5.97 -18.75 4.73
CA GLU A 86 -5.81 -19.21 3.33
C GLU A 86 -4.44 -18.81 2.74
N MET A 87 -3.40 -18.84 3.59
CA MET A 87 -2.03 -18.49 3.22
C MET A 87 -1.16 -19.73 3.16
N PRO A 88 -0.22 -19.83 2.21
CA PRO A 88 0.77 -20.90 2.22
C PRO A 88 1.57 -20.90 3.53
N LEU A 89 1.85 -22.09 4.07
CA LEU A 89 2.64 -22.25 5.30
C LEU A 89 4.02 -21.58 5.19
N SER A 90 4.61 -21.55 3.99
CA SER A 90 5.87 -20.84 3.72
C SER A 90 5.75 -19.33 3.97
N MET A 91 4.64 -18.72 3.57
CA MET A 91 4.36 -17.29 3.82
C MET A 91 4.12 -17.02 5.30
N ILE A 92 3.35 -17.87 5.99
CA ILE A 92 3.16 -17.78 7.44
C ILE A 92 4.50 -17.87 8.17
N ASN A 93 5.35 -18.85 7.82
CA ASN A 93 6.69 -18.96 8.39
C ASN A 93 7.52 -17.71 8.15
N GLN A 94 7.45 -17.13 6.95
CA GLN A 94 8.11 -15.87 6.66
C GLN A 94 7.59 -14.79 7.60
N TYR A 95 6.29 -14.52 7.65
CA TYR A 95 5.73 -13.41 8.44
C TYR A 95 5.93 -13.54 9.95
N VAL A 96 5.88 -14.76 10.47
CA VAL A 96 6.08 -15.06 11.89
C VAL A 96 7.55 -14.91 12.28
N TYR A 97 8.49 -15.39 11.46
CA TYR A 97 9.92 -15.38 11.80
C TYR A 97 10.70 -14.18 11.26
N PHE A 98 10.12 -13.37 10.36
CA PHE A 98 10.82 -12.22 9.78
C PHE A 98 11.10 -11.11 10.82
N GLU A 99 10.26 -10.92 11.84
CA GLU A 99 10.55 -9.97 12.94
C GLU A 99 11.86 -10.30 13.67
N ARG A 100 12.20 -11.60 13.85
CA ARG A 100 13.48 -11.99 14.50
C ARG A 100 14.72 -11.59 13.68
N ARG A 101 14.60 -11.43 12.36
CA ARG A 101 15.72 -11.04 11.48
C ARG A 101 16.00 -9.54 11.45
N VAL A 102 15.05 -8.70 11.88
CA VAL A 102 15.17 -7.24 11.84
C VAL A 102 15.58 -6.67 13.21
N HIS A 103 15.35 -7.42 14.29
CA HIS A 103 15.65 -7.01 15.66
C HIS A 103 16.98 -7.57 16.23
N GLU A 104 17.80 -8.23 15.41
CA GLU A 104 19.20 -8.52 15.74
C GLU A 104 20.11 -7.41 15.16
N VAL A 105 20.09 -6.22 15.81
CA VAL A 105 21.10 -5.16 15.67
C VAL A 105 21.36 -4.54 17.04
#